data_AF-A0A9W8FZ81-F1
#
_entry.id   AF-A0A9W8FZ81-F1
#
_cell.length_a   1.000
_cell.length_b   1.000
_cell.length_c   1.000
_cell.angle_alpha   90.00
_cell.angle_beta   90.00
_cell.angle_gamma   90.00
#
_symmetry.space_group_name_H-M   'P 1'
#
loop_
_entity.id
_entity.type
_entity.pdbx_description
1 polymer ?
#
loop_
_entity_poly.entity_id
_entity_poly.type
_entity_poly.pdbx_seq_one_letter_code
_entity_poly.pdbx_strand_id
1 'polypeptide(L)'
;MAKDGTQKHNEIEKTIEIAAGSTEIKNQRLHIEKLMQNIDQPIELSEPKKPTVKPPPEIVLNVRGSSAGAGSSDFHTYREQRRKENLRIQLMEKAAAEDEEKERFAREMASLKRKDEEKTAKNRAKRLKKKQNRSGKANLDNKDKE
;
A
#
# COMPACT_ATOMS: atom_id res chain seq x y z
N MET A 1 52.79 18.03 23.42
CA MET A 1 52.44 17.27 22.20
C MET A 1 51.76 15.97 22.62
N ALA A 2 50.43 15.91 22.68
CA ALA A 2 49.66 14.67 22.97
C ALA A 2 48.13 14.88 22.76
N LYS A 3 47.70 15.44 21.61
CA LYS A 3 46.27 15.60 21.27
C LYS A 3 45.81 14.79 20.05
N ASP A 4 46.73 14.13 19.37
CA ASP A 4 46.46 13.52 18.05
C ASP A 4 45.96 12.07 18.13
N GLY A 5 46.15 11.39 19.27
CA GLY A 5 45.70 10.00 19.47
C GLY A 5 44.21 9.87 19.81
N THR A 6 43.67 10.82 20.57
CA THR A 6 42.26 10.85 21.00
C THR A 6 41.32 11.22 19.86
N GLN A 7 41.76 12.05 18.91
CA GLN A 7 40.96 12.38 17.72
C GLN A 7 40.87 11.19 16.76
N LYS A 8 41.97 10.46 16.55
CA LYS A 8 41.97 9.25 15.70
C LYS A 8 41.10 8.13 16.28
N HIS A 9 41.11 7.91 17.60
CA HIS A 9 40.22 6.95 18.23
C HIS A 9 38.74 7.32 18.05
N ASN A 10 38.38 8.60 18.23
CA ASN A 10 37.01 9.06 18.00
C ASN A 10 36.56 8.95 16.53
N GLU A 11 37.47 9.16 15.57
CA GLU A 11 37.19 8.96 14.14
C GLU A 11 37.03 7.47 13.78
N ILE A 12 37.85 6.60 14.38
CA ILE A 12 37.76 5.15 14.22
C ILE A 12 36.46 4.60 14.86
N GLU A 13 36.09 5.08 16.05
CA GLU A 13 34.81 4.72 16.69
C GLU A 13 33.61 5.22 15.89
N LYS A 14 33.65 6.46 15.35
CA LYS A 14 32.60 6.96 14.44
C LYS A 14 32.48 6.13 13.17
N THR A 15 33.61 5.73 12.58
CA THR A 15 33.60 4.90 11.36
C THR A 15 33.15 3.47 11.64
N ILE A 16 33.44 2.91 12.82
CA ILE A 16 32.94 1.61 13.27
C ILE A 16 31.44 1.69 13.60
N GLU A 17 30.95 2.77 14.19
CA GLU A 17 29.53 2.99 14.50
C GLU A 17 28.71 3.22 13.22
N ILE A 18 29.25 3.98 12.26
CA ILE A 18 28.71 4.07 10.89
C ILE A 18 28.76 2.69 10.24
N ALA A 19 29.81 1.89 10.45
CA ALA A 19 29.94 0.54 9.90
C ALA A 19 28.95 -0.47 10.49
N ALA A 20 28.61 -0.31 11.78
CA ALA A 20 27.69 -1.14 12.57
C ALA A 20 26.22 -0.74 12.45
N GLY A 21 25.93 0.48 11.97
CA GLY A 21 24.64 0.79 11.37
C GLY A 21 24.43 -0.13 10.17
N SER A 22 23.37 -0.92 10.21
CA SER A 22 23.09 -1.96 9.22
C SER A 22 23.23 -1.41 7.80
N THR A 23 23.64 -2.27 6.86
CA THR A 23 23.84 -1.92 5.44
C THR A 23 22.66 -1.13 4.85
N GLU A 24 21.45 -1.37 5.34
CA GLU A 24 20.21 -0.70 4.99
C GLU A 24 20.18 0.77 5.47
N ILE A 25 20.61 1.04 6.70
CA ILE A 25 20.66 2.41 7.26
C ILE A 25 21.66 3.27 6.49
N LYS A 26 22.81 2.71 6.11
CA LYS A 26 23.79 3.40 5.24
C LYS A 26 23.19 3.73 3.88
N ASN A 27 22.51 2.76 3.25
CA ASN A 27 21.88 2.95 1.94
C ASN A 27 20.79 4.01 1.98
N GLN A 28 19.97 4.02 3.04
CA GLN A 28 18.95 5.05 3.27
C GLN A 28 19.59 6.43 3.47
N ARG A 29 20.65 6.52 4.28
CA ARG A 29 21.39 7.78 4.48
C ARG A 29 21.96 8.32 3.18
N LEU A 30 22.62 7.49 2.38
CA LEU A 30 23.15 7.88 1.06
C LEU A 30 22.05 8.35 0.11
N HIS A 31 20.89 7.70 0.14
CA HIS A 31 19.73 8.10 -0.65
C HIS A 31 19.19 9.47 -0.21
N ILE A 32 19.07 9.71 1.09
CA ILE A 32 18.65 11.00 1.65
C ILE A 32 19.65 12.09 1.30
N GLU A 33 20.96 11.86 1.49
CA GLU A 33 22.01 12.83 1.14
C GLU A 33 21.92 13.23 -0.35
N LYS A 34 21.64 12.26 -1.24
CA LYS A 34 21.44 12.53 -2.68
C LYS A 34 20.17 13.35 -2.97
N LEU A 35 19.06 13.08 -2.27
CA LEU A 35 17.83 13.86 -2.41
C LEU A 35 18.00 15.29 -1.89
N MET A 36 18.75 15.47 -0.79
CA MET A 36 19.02 16.78 -0.20
C MET A 36 19.98 17.66 -1.01
N GLN A 37 20.72 17.10 -1.97
CA GLN A 37 21.53 17.90 -2.91
C GLN A 37 20.66 18.67 -3.91
N ASN A 38 19.47 18.14 -4.25
CA ASN A 38 18.57 18.70 -5.26
C ASN A 38 17.16 18.90 -4.68
N ILE A 39 17.03 19.77 -3.68
CA ILE A 39 15.77 19.98 -2.94
C ILE A 39 14.67 20.57 -3.85
N ASP A 40 15.04 21.37 -4.85
CA ASP A 40 14.08 22.04 -5.74
C ASP A 40 13.48 21.11 -6.80
N GLN A 41 14.01 19.90 -6.98
CA GLN A 41 13.49 18.93 -7.95
C GLN A 41 12.31 18.15 -7.35
N PRO A 42 11.12 18.18 -7.98
CA PRO A 42 9.99 17.39 -7.52
C PRO A 42 10.31 15.90 -7.64
N ILE A 43 10.03 15.14 -6.59
CA ILE A 43 10.25 13.69 -6.55
C ILE A 43 9.03 13.00 -7.19
N GLU A 44 9.26 12.28 -8.29
CA GLU A 44 8.24 11.40 -8.89
C GLU A 44 8.23 10.04 -8.19
N LEU A 45 7.21 9.79 -7.37
CA LEU A 45 6.97 8.46 -6.80
C LEU A 45 6.35 7.57 -7.89
N SER A 46 7.01 6.45 -8.20
CA SER A 46 6.46 5.50 -9.17
C SER A 46 5.21 4.82 -8.62
N GLU A 47 4.11 4.91 -9.34
CA GLU A 47 2.93 4.11 -9.03
C GLU A 47 3.17 2.61 -9.32
N PRO A 48 2.60 1.70 -8.53
CA PRO A 48 2.68 0.27 -8.81
C PRO A 48 2.01 -0.04 -10.15
N LYS A 49 2.81 -0.47 -11.13
CA LYS A 49 2.31 -0.82 -12.46
C LYS A 49 1.48 -2.10 -12.40
N LYS A 50 0.19 -2.00 -12.72
CA LYS A 50 -0.66 -3.18 -12.90
C LYS A 50 -0.32 -3.86 -14.23
N PRO A 51 -0.21 -5.20 -14.28
CA PRO A 51 -0.02 -5.91 -15.53
C PRO A 51 -1.27 -5.72 -16.41
N THR A 52 -1.09 -5.19 -17.62
CA THR A 52 -2.17 -4.94 -18.58
C THR A 52 -1.87 -5.64 -19.91
N VAL A 53 -2.91 -6.12 -20.57
CA VAL A 53 -2.80 -6.63 -21.95
C VAL A 53 -3.04 -5.48 -22.92
N LYS A 54 -2.18 -5.35 -23.92
CA LYS A 54 -2.38 -4.36 -24.99
C LYS A 54 -3.72 -4.64 -25.70
N PRO A 55 -4.51 -3.61 -26.00
CA PRO A 55 -5.74 -3.80 -26.76
C PRO A 55 -5.44 -4.43 -28.13
N PRO A 56 -6.34 -5.27 -28.66
CA PRO A 56 -6.18 -5.79 -30.00
C PRO A 56 -6.16 -4.64 -31.02
N PRO A 57 -5.34 -4.72 -32.08
CA PRO A 57 -5.35 -3.72 -33.14
C PRO A 57 -6.70 -3.74 -33.86
N GLU A 58 -7.21 -2.56 -34.20
CA GLU A 58 -8.52 -2.40 -34.86
C GLU A 58 -8.52 -2.95 -36.30
N ILE A 59 -7.43 -2.70 -37.04
CA ILE A 59 -7.28 -3.14 -38.43
C ILE A 59 -6.00 -3.96 -38.56
N VAL A 60 -6.14 -5.19 -39.06
CA VAL A 60 -5.00 -6.03 -39.46
C VAL A 60 -4.83 -5.89 -40.96
N LEU A 61 -3.75 -5.24 -41.39
CA LEU A 61 -3.51 -4.93 -42.80
C LEU A 61 -3.04 -6.16 -43.61
N ASN A 62 -2.40 -7.13 -42.96
CA ASN A 62 -1.71 -8.24 -43.63
C ASN A 62 -2.49 -9.55 -43.55
N VAL A 63 -3.80 -9.51 -43.80
CA VAL A 63 -4.65 -10.71 -43.77
C VAL A 63 -4.56 -11.44 -45.11
N ARG A 64 -4.05 -12.67 -45.08
CA ARG A 64 -4.05 -13.57 -46.25
C ARG A 64 -5.48 -14.02 -46.54
N GLY A 65 -5.83 -14.20 -47.82
CA GLY A 65 -7.19 -14.57 -48.23
C GLY A 65 -7.69 -15.88 -47.59
N SER A 66 -9.00 -16.00 -47.39
CA SER A 66 -9.61 -17.09 -46.62
C SER A 66 -9.38 -18.50 -47.19
N SER A 67 -9.12 -18.61 -48.49
CA SER A 67 -8.81 -19.88 -49.17
C SER A 67 -7.31 -20.13 -49.35
N ALA A 68 -6.46 -19.22 -48.88
CA ALA A 68 -5.03 -19.39 -48.98
C ALA A 68 -4.55 -20.45 -47.96
N GLY A 69 -3.68 -21.37 -48.40
CA GLY A 69 -3.14 -22.42 -47.52
C GLY A 69 -2.27 -21.88 -46.38
N ALA A 70 -1.97 -22.74 -45.40
CA ALA A 70 -1.13 -22.39 -44.26
C ALA A 70 0.27 -21.93 -44.71
N GLY A 71 0.65 -20.72 -44.30
CA GLY A 71 2.00 -20.17 -44.44
C GLY A 71 2.92 -20.62 -43.31
N SER A 72 4.23 -20.50 -43.51
CA SER A 72 5.24 -20.84 -42.49
C SER A 72 5.18 -19.94 -41.25
N SER A 73 4.60 -18.74 -41.36
CA SER A 73 4.39 -17.81 -40.24
C SER A 73 3.14 -18.09 -39.41
N ASP A 74 2.19 -18.85 -39.94
CA ASP A 74 0.85 -18.97 -39.36
C ASP A 74 0.86 -19.68 -37.99
N PHE A 75 1.82 -20.59 -37.81
CA PHE A 75 2.07 -21.20 -36.51
C PHE A 75 2.52 -20.17 -35.47
N HIS A 76 3.42 -19.27 -35.85
CA HIS A 76 3.95 -18.27 -34.92
C HIS A 76 2.91 -17.20 -34.57
N THR A 77 2.10 -16.77 -35.54
CA THR A 77 1.00 -15.82 -35.30
C THR A 77 -0.03 -16.43 -34.34
N TYR A 78 -0.45 -17.68 -34.56
CA TYR A 78 -1.35 -18.39 -33.63
C TYR A 78 -0.76 -18.51 -32.23
N ARG A 79 0.51 -18.93 -32.11
CA ARG A 79 1.19 -19.08 -30.81
C ARG A 79 1.21 -17.76 -30.02
N GLU A 80 1.49 -16.65 -30.68
CA GLU A 80 1.51 -15.32 -30.06
C GLU A 80 0.11 -14.84 -29.68
N GLN A 81 -0.86 -15.00 -30.57
CA GLN A 81 -2.26 -14.67 -30.30
C GLN A 81 -2.81 -15.47 -29.12
N ARG A 82 -2.56 -16.79 -29.09
CA ARG A 82 -2.98 -17.67 -27.98
C ARG A 82 -2.33 -17.27 -26.67
N ARG A 83 -1.04 -16.93 -26.67
CA ARG A 83 -0.36 -16.43 -25.47
C ARG A 83 -0.99 -15.14 -24.96
N LYS A 84 -1.27 -14.18 -25.86
CA LYS A 84 -1.92 -12.91 -25.50
C LYS A 84 -3.33 -13.15 -24.94
N GLU A 85 -4.09 -14.05 -25.55
CA GLU A 85 -5.46 -14.34 -25.13
C GLU A 85 -5.50 -15.07 -23.78
N ASN A 86 -4.66 -16.08 -23.58
CA ASN A 86 -4.55 -16.75 -22.28
C ASN A 86 -4.16 -15.77 -21.17
N LEU A 87 -3.20 -14.87 -21.43
CA LEU A 87 -2.82 -13.82 -20.49
C LEU A 87 -4.00 -12.89 -20.18
N ARG A 88 -4.78 -12.52 -21.20
CA ARG A 88 -5.98 -11.68 -21.04
C ARG A 88 -7.03 -12.35 -20.16
N ILE A 89 -7.32 -13.62 -20.41
CA ILE A 89 -8.27 -14.42 -19.63
C ILE A 89 -7.80 -14.53 -18.17
N GLN A 90 -6.52 -14.90 -17.95
CA GLN A 90 -5.95 -15.01 -16.60
C GLN A 90 -6.01 -13.69 -15.81
N LEU A 91 -5.75 -12.55 -16.46
CA LEU A 91 -5.85 -11.25 -15.80
C LEU A 91 -7.29 -10.88 -15.48
N MET A 92 -8.24 -11.22 -16.34
CA MET A 92 -9.66 -10.99 -16.11
C MET A 92 -10.17 -11.83 -14.93
N GLU A 93 -9.82 -13.12 -14.89
CA GLU A 93 -10.16 -14.03 -13.78
C GLU A 93 -9.56 -13.56 -12.46
N LYS A 94 -8.29 -13.15 -12.47
CA LYS A 94 -7.62 -12.61 -11.29
C LYS A 94 -8.29 -11.33 -10.78
N ALA A 95 -8.61 -10.40 -11.68
CA ALA A 95 -9.29 -9.16 -11.30
C ALA A 95 -10.68 -9.44 -10.68
N ALA A 96 -11.45 -10.35 -11.28
CA ALA A 96 -12.74 -10.76 -10.73
C ALA A 96 -12.61 -11.37 -9.32
N ALA A 97 -11.64 -12.27 -9.12
CA ALA A 97 -11.37 -12.87 -7.81
C ALA A 97 -10.95 -11.81 -6.77
N GLU A 98 -10.04 -10.91 -7.12
CA GLU A 98 -9.62 -9.81 -6.23
C GLU A 98 -10.79 -8.90 -5.84
N ASP A 99 -11.70 -8.60 -6.77
CA ASP A 99 -12.85 -7.74 -6.50
C ASP A 99 -13.90 -8.45 -5.62
N GLU A 100 -14.16 -9.73 -5.85
CA GLU A 100 -14.98 -10.54 -4.94
C GLU A 100 -14.40 -10.58 -3.52
N GLU A 101 -13.09 -10.79 -3.38
CA GLU A 101 -12.41 -10.81 -2.07
C GLU A 101 -12.49 -9.45 -1.37
N LYS A 102 -12.25 -8.35 -2.10
CA LYS A 102 -12.40 -6.99 -1.55
C LYS A 102 -13.80 -6.72 -1.07
N GLU A 103 -14.82 -7.11 -1.83
CA GLU A 103 -16.21 -6.92 -1.43
C GLU A 103 -16.57 -7.74 -0.19
N ARG A 104 -16.15 -9.01 -0.14
CA ARG A 104 -16.36 -9.88 1.03
C ARG A 104 -15.69 -9.27 2.26
N PHE A 105 -14.43 -8.89 2.14
CA PHE A 105 -13.68 -8.25 3.22
C PHE A 105 -14.34 -6.94 3.68
N ALA A 106 -14.77 -6.08 2.75
CA ALA A 106 -15.44 -4.83 3.07
C ALA A 106 -16.76 -5.07 3.82
N ARG A 107 -17.55 -6.06 3.40
CA ARG A 107 -18.80 -6.47 4.07
C ARG A 107 -18.54 -6.98 5.50
N GLU A 108 -17.55 -7.85 5.66
CA GLU A 108 -17.16 -8.37 6.97
C GLU A 108 -16.69 -7.25 7.91
N MET A 109 -15.79 -6.39 7.43
CA MET A 109 -15.29 -5.25 8.20
C MET A 109 -16.39 -4.27 8.59
N ALA A 110 -17.35 -3.99 7.70
CA ALA A 110 -18.51 -3.16 8.02
C ALA A 110 -19.37 -3.80 9.12
N SER A 111 -19.58 -5.12 9.05
CA SER A 111 -20.36 -5.85 10.07
C SER A 111 -19.69 -5.84 11.44
N LEU A 112 -18.35 -5.97 11.48
CA LEU A 112 -17.57 -5.91 12.71
C LEU A 112 -17.60 -4.52 13.33
N LYS A 113 -17.35 -3.49 12.51
CA LYS A 113 -17.44 -2.08 12.94
C LYS A 113 -18.81 -1.77 13.53
N ARG A 114 -19.90 -2.19 12.89
CA ARG A 114 -21.26 -2.01 13.41
C ARG A 114 -21.46 -2.68 14.77
N LYS A 115 -21.02 -3.94 14.94
CA LYS A 115 -21.12 -4.65 16.22
C LYS A 115 -20.33 -3.95 17.33
N ASP A 116 -19.15 -3.41 17.02
CA ASP A 116 -18.33 -2.68 17.97
C ASP A 116 -18.94 -1.32 18.32
N GLU A 117 -19.50 -0.61 17.34
CA GLU A 117 -20.26 0.63 17.54
C GLU A 117 -21.49 0.40 18.41
N GLU A 118 -22.26 -0.66 18.19
CA GLU A 118 -23.43 -1.01 19.02
C GLU A 118 -23.03 -1.29 20.47
N LYS A 119 -21.96 -2.07 20.69
CA LYS A 119 -21.42 -2.33 22.04
C LYS A 119 -20.91 -1.07 22.72
N THR A 120 -20.14 -0.25 22.00
CA THR A 120 -19.56 0.99 22.54
C THR A 120 -20.62 2.04 22.81
N ALA A 121 -21.64 2.18 21.96
CA ALA A 121 -22.80 3.06 22.14
C ALA A 121 -23.63 2.65 23.36
N LYS A 122 -23.93 1.35 23.53
CA LYS A 122 -24.63 0.83 24.73
C LYS A 122 -23.86 1.15 26.00
N ASN A 123 -22.54 0.95 26.01
CA ASN A 123 -21.69 1.26 27.16
C ASN A 123 -21.57 2.77 27.40
N ARG A 124 -21.49 3.58 26.34
CA ARG A 124 -21.50 5.05 26.43
C ARG A 124 -22.80 5.56 27.03
N ALA A 125 -23.95 5.06 26.58
CA ALA A 125 -25.27 5.41 27.12
C ALA A 125 -25.39 5.09 28.61
N LYS A 126 -24.92 3.90 29.05
CA LYS A 126 -24.86 3.53 30.47
C LYS A 126 -24.01 4.51 31.29
N ARG A 127 -22.83 4.90 30.79
CA ARG A 127 -21.95 5.86 31.47
C ARG A 127 -22.57 7.26 31.54
N LEU A 128 -23.21 7.73 30.48
CA LEU A 128 -23.89 9.03 30.45
C LEU A 128 -25.05 9.08 31.44
N LYS A 129 -25.90 8.04 31.50
CA LYS A 129 -26.97 7.93 32.49
C LYS A 129 -26.43 7.94 33.92
N LYS A 130 -25.34 7.20 34.19
CA LYS A 130 -24.68 7.22 35.51
C LYS A 130 -24.08 8.59 35.85
N LYS A 131 -23.49 9.29 34.87
CA LYS A 131 -22.97 10.66 35.03
C LYS A 131 -24.09 11.64 35.37
N GLN A 132 -25.19 11.62 34.61
CA GLN A 132 -26.37 12.46 34.85
C GLN A 132 -26.96 12.23 36.23
N ASN A 133 -27.11 10.97 36.66
CA ASN A 133 -27.61 10.64 37.99
C ASN A 133 -26.67 11.12 39.12
N ARG A 134 -25.35 11.08 38.90
CA ARG A 134 -24.36 11.60 39.87
C ARG A 134 -24.34 13.12 39.93
N SER A 135 -24.37 13.80 38.79
CA SER A 135 -24.43 15.27 38.76
C SER A 135 -25.75 15.80 39.30
N GLY A 136 -26.87 15.11 39.06
CA GLY A 136 -28.17 15.45 39.65
C GLY A 136 -28.16 15.33 41.18
N LYS A 137 -27.59 14.25 41.73
CA LYS A 137 -27.43 14.08 43.18
C LYS A 137 -26.48 15.10 43.80
N ALA A 138 -25.33 15.37 43.16
CA ALA A 138 -24.39 16.38 43.63
C ALA A 138 -25.00 17.80 43.64
N ASN A 139 -25.89 18.11 42.70
CA ASN A 139 -26.62 19.38 42.69
C ASN A 139 -27.73 19.44 43.74
N LEU A 140 -28.36 18.31 44.09
CA LEU A 140 -29.36 18.24 45.18
C LEU A 140 -28.68 18.37 46.55
N ASP A 141 -27.59 17.62 46.79
CA ASP A 141 -26.82 17.67 48.04
C ASP A 141 -26.19 19.04 48.31
N ASN A 142 -25.92 19.85 47.29
CA ASN A 142 -25.46 21.24 47.43
C ASN A 142 -26.60 22.23 47.69
N LYS A 143 -27.83 21.92 47.30
CA LYS A 143 -29.00 22.79 47.49
C LYS A 143 -29.63 22.65 48.87
N ASP A 144 -29.45 21.49 49.51
CA ASP A 144 -29.88 21.22 50.89
C ASP A 144 -28.87 21.73 51.95
N LYS A 145 -27.75 22.34 51.52
CA LYS A 145 -26.69 22.89 52.38
C LYS A 145 -26.58 24.42 52.37
N GLU A 146 -27.45 25.09 51.62
CA GLU A 146 -27.75 26.53 51.75
C GLU A 146 -29.03 26.72 52.57
#